data_AF-A0ABD2PIA0-F1
#
_entry.id   AF-A0ABD2PIA0-F1
#
_cell.length_a   1.000
_cell.length_b   1.000
_cell.length_c   1.000
_cell.angle_alpha   90.00
_cell.angle_beta   90.00
_cell.angle_gamma   90.00
#
_symmetry.space_group_name_H-M   'P 1'
#
loop_
_entity.id
_entity.type
_entity.pdbx_description
1 polymer ?
#
loop_
_entity_poly.entity_id
_entity_poly.type
_entity_poly.pdbx_seq_one_letter_code
_entity_poly.pdbx_strand_id
1 'polypeptide(L)'
;MQNFLDSLSNPAFSRTKLVKGDWVNLYNPHFASWLAQRQQEVNLRLESIHLEEMCKMDVEVWLAEKNRSEIEVVDFIIVLKESLEAITTRHPHFTGANKEALRLRLERLLNYLPADLLNVIKNSISGTTICQ
;
A
#
# COMPACT_ATOMS: atom_id res chain seq x y z
N MET A 1 13.05 -4.77 21.93
CA MET A 1 14.48 -4.38 21.95
C MET A 1 15.09 -4.56 23.33
N GLN A 2 14.47 -4.03 24.39
CA GLN A 2 14.93 -4.21 25.78
C GLN A 2 15.19 -5.68 26.15
N ASN A 3 14.22 -6.57 25.92
CA ASN A 3 14.35 -8.01 26.20
C ASN A 3 15.52 -8.70 25.48
N PHE A 4 15.91 -8.21 24.30
CA PHE A 4 17.08 -8.73 23.57
C PHE A 4 18.39 -8.23 24.19
N LEU A 5 18.44 -6.95 24.57
CA LEU A 5 19.59 -6.36 25.25
C LEU A 5 19.80 -6.97 26.65
N ASP A 6 18.72 -7.32 27.34
CA ASP A 6 18.76 -7.97 28.65
C ASP A 6 19.29 -9.41 28.54
N SER A 7 18.93 -10.13 27.48
CA SER A 7 19.47 -11.47 27.17
C SER A 7 20.99 -11.46 26.95
N LEU A 8 21.53 -10.41 26.33
CA LEU A 8 22.98 -10.19 26.17
C LEU A 8 23.69 -9.83 27.49
N SER A 9 22.93 -9.50 28.54
CA SER A 9 23.47 -9.21 29.87
C SER A 9 23.64 -10.45 30.75
N ASN A 10 23.29 -11.64 30.24
CA ASN A 10 23.45 -12.90 30.95
C ASN A 10 24.95 -13.26 31.07
N PRO A 11 25.51 -13.42 32.28
CA PRO A 11 26.93 -13.71 32.49
C PRO A 11 27.44 -15.03 31.88
N ALA A 12 26.55 -15.91 31.41
CA ALA A 12 26.91 -17.16 30.73
C ALA A 12 27.75 -16.95 29.45
N PHE A 13 27.72 -15.75 28.85
CA PHE A 13 28.51 -15.40 27.65
C PHE A 13 29.83 -14.64 27.98
N SER A 14 30.14 -14.39 29.26
CA SER A 14 31.18 -13.42 29.67
C SER A 14 32.65 -13.92 29.70
N ARG A 15 33.00 -14.97 28.94
CA ARG A 15 34.40 -15.49 28.91
C ARG A 15 35.26 -14.93 27.79
N THR A 16 34.71 -14.16 26.86
CA THR A 16 35.49 -13.24 26.02
C THR A 16 35.37 -11.86 26.65
N LYS A 17 36.48 -11.13 26.80
CA LYS A 17 36.47 -9.71 27.20
C LYS A 17 35.83 -8.89 26.09
N LEU A 18 34.51 -8.99 25.95
CA LEU A 18 33.72 -8.14 25.10
C LEU A 18 33.52 -6.86 25.89
N VAL A 19 34.33 -5.84 25.60
CA VAL A 19 34.00 -4.47 26.03
C VAL A 19 32.58 -4.23 25.52
N LYS A 20 31.63 -4.13 26.46
CA LYS A 20 30.23 -3.85 26.14
C LYS A 20 30.20 -2.39 25.71
N GLY A 21 30.63 -2.09 24.48
CA GLY A 21 30.55 -0.75 23.89
C GLY A 21 29.09 -0.30 23.82
N ASP A 22 28.83 0.93 23.41
CA ASP A 22 27.45 1.43 23.26
C ASP A 22 26.73 0.73 22.10
N TRP A 23 26.31 -0.53 22.29
CA TRP A 23 25.59 -1.34 21.32
C TRP A 23 24.30 -0.65 20.87
N VAL A 24 23.70 0.15 21.75
CA VAL A 24 22.55 1.00 21.42
C VAL A 24 22.93 2.01 20.34
N ASN A 25 24.04 2.73 20.48
CA ASN A 25 24.48 3.68 19.46
C ASN A 25 25.05 3.00 18.21
N LEU A 26 25.54 1.76 18.32
CA LEU A 26 26.09 1.00 17.20
C LEU A 26 25.00 0.32 16.34
N TYR A 27 23.94 -0.21 16.96
CA TYR A 27 22.90 -0.98 16.25
C TYR A 27 21.61 -0.20 16.01
N ASN A 28 21.24 0.78 16.84
CA ASN A 28 19.97 1.49 16.70
C ASN A 28 19.86 2.27 15.37
N PRO A 29 20.88 3.02 14.90
CA PRO A 29 20.80 3.73 13.63
C PRO A 29 20.65 2.79 12.42
N HIS A 30 21.40 1.68 12.40
CA HIS A 30 21.34 0.70 11.32
C HIS A 30 20.07 -0.15 11.37
N PHE A 31 19.57 -0.48 12.56
CA PHE A 31 18.35 -1.27 12.72
C PHE A 31 17.10 -0.48 12.33
N ALA A 32 17.03 0.81 12.66
CA ALA A 32 15.91 1.66 12.26
C ALA A 32 15.82 1.78 10.72
N SER A 33 16.94 2.07 10.05
CA SER A 33 16.98 2.11 8.58
C SER A 33 16.66 0.76 7.96
N TRP A 34 17.21 -0.32 8.51
CA TRP A 34 16.91 -1.69 8.05
C TRP A 34 15.44 -2.07 8.22
N LEU A 35 14.83 -1.75 9.36
CA LEU A 35 13.42 -2.01 9.63
C LEU A 35 12.54 -1.22 8.68
N ALA A 36 12.84 0.07 8.48
CA ALA A 36 12.11 0.92 7.53
C ALA A 36 12.20 0.36 6.10
N GLN A 37 13.41 -0.04 5.67
CA GLN A 37 13.61 -0.70 4.38
C GLN A 37 12.78 -1.99 4.28
N ARG A 38 12.81 -2.85 5.31
CA ARG A 38 12.05 -4.10 5.33
C ARG A 38 10.54 -3.88 5.30
N GLN A 39 10.05 -2.90 6.05
CA GLN A 39 8.63 -2.50 6.01
C GLN A 39 8.23 -2.02 4.62
N GLN A 40 9.08 -1.20 3.98
CA GLN A 40 8.85 -0.74 2.62
C GLN A 40 8.81 -1.91 1.62
N GLU A 41 9.76 -2.85 1.69
CA GLU A 41 9.80 -4.05 0.85
C GLU A 41 8.53 -4.90 1.01
N VAL A 42 8.08 -5.13 2.24
CA VAL A 42 6.85 -5.90 2.53
C VAL A 42 5.61 -5.17 2.02
N ASN A 43 5.52 -3.85 2.25
CA ASN A 43 4.38 -3.05 1.81
C ASN A 43 4.28 -3.02 0.28
N LEU A 44 5.39 -2.84 -0.43
CA LEU A 44 5.42 -2.90 -1.90
C LEU A 44 4.97 -4.28 -2.41
N ARG A 45 5.40 -5.36 -1.76
CA ARG A 45 4.98 -6.71 -2.13
C ARG A 45 3.48 -6.93 -1.90
N LEU A 46 2.97 -6.49 -0.76
CA LEU A 46 1.55 -6.58 -0.43
C LEU A 46 0.69 -5.78 -1.41
N GLU A 47 1.14 -4.56 -1.74
CA GLU A 47 0.48 -3.71 -2.74
C GLU A 47 0.49 -4.38 -4.13
N SER A 48 1.62 -4.97 -4.56
CA SER A 48 1.70 -5.70 -5.83
C SER A 48 0.69 -6.85 -5.89
N ILE A 49 0.59 -7.66 -4.83
CA ILE A 49 -0.37 -8.76 -4.76
C ILE A 49 -1.81 -8.22 -4.80
N HIS A 50 -2.08 -7.14 -4.07
CA HIS A 50 -3.40 -6.51 -4.08
C HIS A 50 -3.79 -6.02 -5.48
N LEU A 51 -2.87 -5.34 -6.18
CA LEU A 51 -3.08 -4.86 -7.55
C LEU A 51 -3.30 -6.02 -8.54
N GLU A 52 -2.59 -7.14 -8.39
CA GLU A 52 -2.80 -8.33 -9.21
C GLU A 52 -4.20 -8.91 -9.02
N GLU A 53 -4.70 -8.97 -7.79
CA GLU A 53 -6.05 -9.44 -7.49
C GLU A 53 -7.11 -8.45 -8.00
N MET A 54 -6.90 -7.14 -7.83
CA MET A 54 -7.76 -6.12 -8.44
C MET A 54 -7.82 -6.27 -9.97
N CYS A 55 -6.70 -6.63 -10.62
CA CYS A 55 -6.65 -6.89 -12.07
C CYS A 55 -7.41 -8.16 -12.50
N LYS A 56 -7.74 -9.08 -11.58
CA LYS A 56 -8.49 -10.31 -11.86
C LYS A 56 -9.94 -10.24 -11.42
N MET A 57 -10.24 -9.40 -10.43
CA MET A 57 -11.57 -9.27 -9.84
C MET A 57 -12.65 -8.98 -10.89
N ASP A 58 -13.80 -9.63 -10.76
CA ASP A 58 -14.99 -9.30 -11.56
C ASP A 58 -15.85 -8.29 -10.79
N VAL A 59 -15.85 -7.06 -11.29
CA VAL A 59 -16.57 -5.94 -10.67
C VAL A 59 -18.08 -6.14 -10.74
N GLU A 60 -18.60 -6.81 -11.77
CA GLU A 60 -20.05 -7.02 -11.92
C GLU A 60 -20.55 -7.98 -10.84
N VAL A 61 -19.79 -9.05 -10.59
CA VAL A 61 -20.06 -9.97 -9.49
C VAL A 61 -19.95 -9.25 -8.15
N TRP A 62 -18.91 -8.44 -7.96
CA TRP A 62 -18.70 -7.67 -6.73
C TRP A 62 -19.83 -6.67 -6.45
N LEU A 63 -20.35 -5.99 -7.48
CA LEU A 63 -21.49 -5.06 -7.38
C LEU A 63 -22.83 -5.80 -7.15
N ALA A 64 -22.97 -7.00 -7.70
CA ALA A 64 -24.17 -7.83 -7.55
C ALA A 64 -24.25 -8.56 -6.20
N GLU A 65 -23.15 -8.61 -5.43
CA GLU A 65 -23.16 -9.13 -4.06
C GLU A 65 -24.11 -8.33 -3.17
N LYS A 66 -24.84 -9.05 -2.30
CA LYS A 66 -25.96 -8.50 -1.55
C LYS A 66 -25.50 -7.38 -0.61
N ASN A 67 -26.02 -6.18 -0.81
CA ASN A 67 -25.84 -4.96 0.00
C ASN A 67 -24.48 -4.22 -0.12
N ARG A 68 -23.91 -4.11 -1.33
CA ARG A 68 -22.85 -3.10 -1.54
C ARG A 68 -23.41 -1.69 -1.34
N SER A 69 -22.80 -0.94 -0.43
CA SER A 69 -23.17 0.45 -0.20
C SER A 69 -22.50 1.34 -1.25
N GLU A 70 -23.17 2.44 -1.62
CA GLU A 70 -22.57 3.45 -2.51
C GLU A 70 -21.23 3.97 -1.97
N ILE A 71 -21.08 4.04 -0.64
CA ILE A 71 -19.84 4.44 0.02
C ILE A 71 -18.69 3.48 -0.31
N GLU A 72 -18.93 2.16 -0.25
CA GLU A 72 -17.92 1.16 -0.63
C GLU A 72 -17.52 1.27 -2.10
N VAL A 73 -18.50 1.54 -2.98
CA VAL A 73 -18.23 1.74 -4.41
C VAL A 73 -17.37 2.98 -4.62
N VAL A 74 -17.70 4.09 -3.94
CA VAL A 74 -16.93 5.35 -4.02
C VAL A 74 -15.52 5.16 -3.46
N ASP A 75 -15.36 4.51 -2.32
CA ASP A 75 -14.05 4.23 -1.73
C ASP A 75 -13.19 3.38 -2.68
N PHE A 76 -13.80 2.36 -3.30
CA PHE A 76 -13.10 1.53 -4.26
C PHE A 76 -12.68 2.29 -5.53
N ILE A 77 -13.52 3.21 -6.01
CA ILE A 77 -13.17 4.12 -7.11
C ILE A 77 -11.96 4.99 -6.76
N ILE A 78 -11.93 5.54 -5.54
CA ILE A 78 -10.82 6.38 -5.06
C ILE A 78 -9.53 5.56 -5.03
N VAL A 79 -9.57 4.39 -4.37
CA VAL A 79 -8.43 3.48 -4.26
C VAL A 79 -7.92 3.05 -5.64
N LEU A 80 -8.81 2.73 -6.59
CA LEU A 80 -8.42 2.37 -7.96
C LEU A 80 -7.73 3.51 -8.72
N LYS A 81 -8.20 4.75 -8.55
CA LYS A 81 -7.58 5.92 -9.17
C LYS A 81 -6.19 6.19 -8.61
N GLU A 82 -6.06 6.22 -7.29
CA GLU A 82 -4.77 6.40 -6.61
C GLU A 82 -3.78 5.29 -7.00
N SER A 83 -4.27 4.05 -7.08
CA SER A 83 -3.50 2.91 -7.55
C SER A 83 -3.02 3.09 -8.99
N LEU A 84 -3.87 3.54 -9.90
CA LEU A 84 -3.52 3.77 -11.31
C LEU A 84 -2.48 4.88 -11.50
N GLU A 85 -2.53 5.94 -10.70
CA GLU A 85 -1.52 7.01 -10.72
C GLU A 85 -0.17 6.50 -10.22
N ALA A 86 -0.20 5.75 -9.12
CA ALA A 86 0.99 5.28 -8.45
C ALA A 86 1.70 4.12 -9.13
N ILE A 87 0.98 3.26 -9.85
CA ILE A 87 1.48 1.99 -10.38
C ILE A 87 2.69 2.19 -11.30
N THR A 88 2.73 3.30 -12.03
CA THR A 88 3.83 3.61 -12.96
C THR A 88 5.14 3.89 -12.21
N THR A 89 5.06 4.48 -11.02
CA THR A 89 6.24 4.83 -10.21
C THR A 89 6.63 3.71 -9.25
N ARG A 90 5.65 3.06 -8.60
CA ARG A 90 5.89 2.05 -7.56
C ARG A 90 6.03 0.62 -8.09
N HIS A 91 5.40 0.30 -9.22
CA HIS A 91 5.26 -1.07 -9.73
C HIS A 91 5.59 -1.17 -11.23
N PRO A 92 6.85 -0.96 -11.63
CA PRO A 92 7.25 -0.91 -13.05
C PRO A 92 7.04 -2.23 -13.80
N HIS A 93 6.89 -3.36 -13.09
CA HIS A 93 6.59 -4.68 -13.67
C HIS A 93 5.14 -4.81 -14.17
N PHE A 94 4.24 -3.91 -13.78
CA PHE A 94 2.87 -3.91 -14.28
C PHE A 94 2.83 -3.41 -15.73
N THR A 95 2.53 -4.34 -16.65
CA THR A 95 2.43 -4.07 -18.08
C THR A 95 1.25 -3.16 -18.44
N GLY A 96 1.21 -2.66 -19.67
CA GLY A 96 0.07 -1.90 -20.19
C GLY A 96 -1.26 -2.66 -20.06
N ALA A 97 -1.26 -3.99 -20.25
CA ALA A 97 -2.45 -4.81 -20.12
C ALA A 97 -3.05 -4.75 -18.70
N ASN A 98 -2.22 -4.75 -17.66
CA ASN A 98 -2.70 -4.65 -16.28
C ASN A 98 -3.34 -3.28 -16.01
N LYS A 99 -2.72 -2.20 -16.53
CA LYS A 99 -3.25 -0.84 -16.38
C LYS A 99 -4.59 -0.69 -17.09
N GLU A 100 -4.72 -1.22 -18.31
CA GLU A 100 -6.00 -1.25 -19.03
C GLU A 100 -7.05 -2.08 -18.29
N ALA A 101 -6.66 -3.22 -17.71
CA ALA A 101 -7.57 -4.04 -16.92
C ALA A 101 -8.11 -3.29 -15.69
N LEU A 102 -7.31 -2.47 -15.02
CA LEU A 102 -7.76 -1.62 -13.92
C LEU A 102 -8.62 -0.44 -14.40
N ARG A 103 -8.30 0.17 -15.55
CA ARG A 103 -9.12 1.23 -16.16
C ARG A 103 -10.52 0.75 -16.52
N LEU A 104 -10.64 -0.41 -17.16
CA LEU A 104 -11.94 -0.99 -17.49
C LEU A 104 -12.81 -1.23 -16.25
N ARG A 105 -12.20 -1.61 -15.13
CA ARG A 105 -12.90 -1.79 -13.85
C ARG A 105 -13.36 -0.47 -13.27
N LEU A 106 -12.50 0.53 -13.29
CA LEU A 106 -12.83 1.88 -12.88
C LEU A 106 -14.02 2.43 -13.68
N GLU A 107 -14.03 2.24 -15.00
CA GLU A 107 -15.14 2.67 -15.87
C GLU A 107 -16.45 1.96 -15.51
N ARG A 108 -16.42 0.66 -15.25
CA ARG A 108 -17.63 -0.09 -14.80
C ARG A 108 -18.18 0.45 -13.48
N LEU A 109 -17.31 0.70 -12.50
CA LEU A 109 -17.73 1.28 -11.22
C LEU A 109 -18.30 2.69 -11.39
N LEU A 110 -17.69 3.51 -12.25
CA LEU A 110 -18.18 4.86 -12.54
C LEU A 110 -19.56 4.84 -13.22
N ASN A 111 -19.81 3.88 -14.11
CA ASN A 111 -21.11 3.72 -14.76
C ASN A 111 -22.21 3.19 -13.83
N TYR A 112 -21.82 2.48 -12.76
CA TYR A 112 -22.75 2.01 -11.73
C TYR A 112 -23.21 3.13 -10.80
N LEU A 113 -22.37 4.15 -10.59
CA LEU A 113 -22.61 5.21 -9.62
C LEU A 113 -23.69 6.21 -10.09
N PRO A 114 -24.61 6.65 -9.22
CA PRO A 114 -25.60 7.67 -9.57
C PRO A 114 -24.95 9.04 -9.86
N ALA A 115 -25.69 9.87 -10.60
CA ALA A 115 -25.14 11.09 -11.21
C ALA A 115 -24.67 12.13 -10.18
N ASP A 116 -25.29 12.17 -9.01
CA ASP A 116 -24.95 13.06 -7.90
C ASP A 116 -23.56 12.74 -7.30
N LEU A 117 -23.30 11.48 -6.95
CA LEU A 117 -22.01 11.05 -6.42
C LEU A 117 -20.91 11.14 -7.49
N LEU A 118 -21.26 10.85 -8.74
CA LEU A 118 -20.34 10.98 -9.87
C LEU A 118 -19.89 12.44 -10.08
N ASN A 119 -20.79 13.41 -9.91
CA ASN A 119 -20.44 14.82 -9.97
C ASN A 119 -19.53 15.25 -8.81
N VAL A 120 -19.75 14.72 -7.59
CA VAL A 120 -18.85 14.97 -6.45
C VAL A 120 -17.45 14.45 -6.75
N ILE A 121 -17.32 13.22 -7.28
CA ILE A 121 -16.02 12.64 -7.65
C ILE A 121 -15.35 13.43 -8.78
N LYS A 122 -16.08 13.92 -9.78
CA LYS A 122 -15.50 14.73 -10.87
C LYS A 122 -15.00 16.08 -10.34
N ASN A 123 -15.78 16.73 -9.48
CA ASN A 123 -15.47 18.06 -8.96
C ASN A 123 -14.34 18.03 -7.92
N SER A 124 -14.21 16.97 -7.12
CA SER A 124 -13.10 16.82 -6.19
C SER A 124 -11.75 16.68 -6.90
N ILE A 125 -11.74 16.19 -8.15
CA ILE A 125 -10.53 15.98 -8.95
C ILE A 125 -10.11 17.25 -9.69
N SER A 126 -11.05 18.07 -10.16
CA SER A 126 -10.74 19.34 -10.82
C SER A 126 -10.08 20.37 -9.91
N GLY A 127 -10.08 20.16 -8.59
CA GLY A 127 -9.37 21.00 -7.62
C GLY A 127 -7.86 20.77 -7.54
N THR A 128 -7.32 19.68 -8.10
CA THR A 128 -5.89 19.31 -7.94
C THR A 128 -5.03 19.64 -9.15
N THR A 129 -5.61 19.99 -10.29
CA THR A 129 -4.88 20.60 -11.42
C THR A 129 -5.04 22.12 -11.37
N ILE A 130 -4.27 22.77 -10.51
CA ILE A 130 -3.61 24.08 -10.69
C ILE A 130 -2.80 24.30 -9.40
N CYS A 131 -1.52 23.95 -9.44
CA CYS A 131 -0.40 24.71 -8.87
C CYS A 131 0.92 23.95 -9.17
N GLN A 132 1.64 24.51 -10.15
CA GLN A 132 3.06 24.36 -10.49
C GLN A 132 3.53 23.11 -11.23
#